data_AF-A0A7X9JP01-F1
#
_entry.id   AF-A0A7X9JP01-F1
#
_cell.length_a   1.000
_cell.length_b   1.000
_cell.length_c   1.000
_cell.angle_alpha   90.00
_cell.angle_beta   90.00
_cell.angle_gamma   90.00
#
_symmetry.space_group_name_H-M   'P 1'
#
loop_
_entity.id
_entity.type
_entity.pdbx_description
1 polymer ?
#
loop_
_entity_poly.entity_id
_entity_poly.type
_entity_poly.pdbx_seq_one_letter_code
_entity_poly.pdbx_strand_id
1 'polypeptide(L)'
;MRILQKKYFGWKTILIILGFLLFLIYQATSGKPTPYDYFTRLSVAFLQGKYFLESNPPWLNELIPISNGKFAVVYSPGPAIAMLPFVLVFGRSFEQQFLSQIMGVIAAYVWGLIVYKKTNSKISSLWMFIVAGLGNIAWYMSSNGSVWNLGQISAYLFTSLAIYEALNNKRPFLLQILVGMAFLSRPHTIFIIPVILY
;
A
#
# COMPACT_ATOMS: atom_id res chain seq x y z
N MET A 1 41.10 25.42 -13.92
CA MET A 1 39.71 25.83 -13.65
C MET A 1 38.83 24.57 -13.66
N ARG A 2 38.55 24.00 -12.47
CA ARG A 2 37.78 22.76 -12.30
C ARG A 2 36.34 23.03 -12.74
N ILE A 3 35.95 22.45 -13.88
CA ILE A 3 34.56 22.44 -14.32
C ILE A 3 33.77 21.64 -13.29
N LEU A 4 32.91 22.34 -12.54
CA LEU A 4 31.95 21.77 -11.62
C LEU A 4 31.06 20.79 -12.39
N GLN A 5 31.34 19.49 -12.28
CA GLN A 5 30.38 18.45 -12.67
C GLN A 5 29.13 18.67 -11.81
N LYS A 6 28.10 19.29 -12.38
CA LYS A 6 26.75 19.29 -11.80
C LYS A 6 26.42 17.83 -11.53
N LYS A 7 26.31 17.47 -10.24
CA LYS A 7 25.89 16.15 -9.79
C LYS A 7 24.40 16.04 -10.13
N TYR A 8 24.08 15.77 -11.40
CA TYR A 8 22.72 15.57 -11.84
C TYR A 8 22.11 14.47 -10.97
N PHE A 9 21.00 14.78 -10.31
CA PHE A 9 20.27 13.83 -9.50
C PHE A 9 19.98 12.57 -10.33
N GLY A 10 20.27 11.40 -9.77
CA GLY A 10 20.01 10.13 -10.44
C GLY A 10 18.52 10.01 -10.79
N TRP A 11 18.21 9.32 -11.89
CA TRP A 11 16.83 9.06 -12.34
C TRP A 11 15.89 8.61 -11.20
N LYS A 12 16.39 7.71 -10.34
CA LYS A 12 15.65 7.22 -9.17
C LYS A 12 15.31 8.34 -8.18
N THR A 13 16.17 9.33 -8.01
CA THR A 13 15.92 10.48 -7.14
C THR A 13 14.83 11.39 -7.70
N ILE A 14 14.75 11.55 -9.02
CA ILE A 14 13.65 12.28 -9.67
C ILE A 14 12.31 11.61 -9.33
N LEU A 15 12.22 10.29 -9.48
CA LEU A 15 11.02 9.55 -9.09
C LEU A 15 10.67 9.68 -7.59
N ILE A 16 11.68 9.77 -6.72
CA ILE A 16 11.44 9.97 -5.28
C ILE A 16 10.85 11.37 -5.02
N ILE A 17 11.40 12.41 -5.66
CA ILE A 17 10.88 13.78 -5.56
C ILE A 17 9.44 13.84 -6.09
N LEU A 18 9.18 13.22 -7.24
CA LEU A 18 7.83 13.12 -7.79
C LEU A 18 6.90 12.28 -6.91
N GLY A 19 7.42 11.25 -6.24
CA GLY A 19 6.70 10.47 -5.23
C GLY A 19 6.25 11.34 -4.05
N PHE A 20 7.11 12.23 -3.58
CA PHE A 20 6.73 13.20 -2.55
C PHE A 20 5.64 14.17 -3.05
N LEU A 21 5.75 14.67 -4.28
CA LEU A 21 4.69 15.51 -4.87
C LEU A 21 3.37 14.74 -5.02
N LEU A 22 3.43 13.48 -5.45
CA LEU A 22 2.26 12.60 -5.55
C LEU A 22 1.60 12.36 -4.18
N PHE A 23 2.41 12.17 -3.13
CA PHE A 23 1.92 12.09 -1.76
C PHE A 23 1.17 13.37 -1.35
N LEU A 24 1.72 14.54 -1.67
CA LEU A 24 1.05 15.82 -1.41
C LEU A 24 -0.26 15.97 -2.19
N ILE A 25 -0.32 15.48 -3.43
CA ILE A 25 -1.56 15.46 -4.21
C ILE A 25 -2.59 14.57 -3.51
N TYR A 26 -2.22 13.35 -3.09
CA TYR A 26 -3.15 12.47 -2.39
C TYR A 26 -3.65 13.06 -1.07
N GLN A 27 -2.79 13.80 -0.37
CA GLN A 27 -3.15 14.55 0.83
C GLN A 27 -4.08 15.73 0.53
N ALA A 28 -3.88 16.44 -0.57
CA ALA A 28 -4.72 17.55 -0.98
C ALA A 28 -6.09 17.09 -1.48
N THR A 29 -6.17 15.90 -2.08
CA THR A 29 -7.42 15.28 -2.55
C THR A 29 -8.03 14.31 -1.55
N SER A 30 -7.51 14.28 -0.33
CA SER A 30 -8.06 13.49 0.77
C SER A 30 -9.26 14.20 1.40
N GLY A 31 -10.33 13.47 1.65
CA GLY A 31 -11.49 13.97 2.41
C GLY A 31 -11.27 14.11 3.92
N LYS A 32 -10.15 13.59 4.47
CA LYS A 32 -9.71 13.52 5.89
C LYS A 32 -10.74 13.19 6.99
N PRO A 33 -10.28 12.61 8.11
CA PRO A 33 -9.97 11.19 8.26
C PRO A 33 -11.17 10.30 7.92
N THR A 34 -10.91 9.10 7.38
CA THR A 34 -12.00 8.15 7.12
C THR A 34 -12.60 7.61 8.43
N PRO A 35 -13.94 7.59 8.60
CA PRO A 35 -14.58 6.96 9.76
C PRO A 35 -14.52 5.43 9.72
N TYR A 36 -14.15 4.84 8.58
CA TYR A 36 -14.09 3.40 8.35
C TYR A 36 -12.68 2.85 8.67
N ASP A 37 -12.24 3.07 9.91
CA ASP A 37 -10.88 2.83 10.44
C ASP A 37 -10.65 1.40 10.96
N TYR A 38 -11.27 0.40 10.30
CA TYR A 38 -11.23 -1.01 10.74
C TYR A 38 -9.80 -1.54 10.91
N PHE A 39 -8.88 -1.18 10.02
CA PHE A 39 -7.51 -1.69 10.09
C PHE A 39 -6.73 -1.04 11.23
N THR A 40 -6.96 0.25 11.55
CA THR A 40 -6.29 0.90 12.68
C THR A 40 -6.70 0.20 13.97
N ARG A 41 -8.01 -0.06 14.13
CA ARG A 41 -8.56 -0.76 15.28
C ARG A 41 -8.02 -2.20 15.38
N LEU A 42 -8.01 -2.92 14.27
CA LEU A 42 -7.51 -4.30 14.23
C LEU A 42 -6.00 -4.37 14.52
N SER A 43 -5.23 -3.42 14.01
CA SER A 43 -3.78 -3.33 14.27
C SER A 43 -3.49 -3.07 15.75
N VAL A 44 -4.25 -2.17 16.39
CA VAL A 44 -4.19 -1.96 17.85
C VAL A 44 -4.55 -3.25 18.61
N ALA A 45 -5.59 -3.98 18.18
CA ALA A 45 -5.98 -5.25 18.79
C ALA A 45 -4.86 -6.30 18.69
N PHE A 46 -4.20 -6.40 17.54
CA PHE A 46 -3.05 -7.31 17.35
C PHE A 46 -1.90 -7.00 18.30
N LEU A 47 -1.58 -5.72 18.55
CA LEU A 47 -0.55 -5.35 19.53
C LEU A 47 -0.93 -5.75 20.97
N GLN A 48 -2.21 -5.94 21.25
CA GLN A 48 -2.72 -6.45 22.54
C GLN A 48 -2.89 -7.98 22.56
N GLY A 49 -2.45 -8.69 21.53
CA GLY A 49 -2.62 -10.14 21.40
C GLY A 49 -4.07 -10.58 21.09
N LYS A 50 -4.91 -9.66 20.60
CA LYS A 50 -6.33 -9.92 20.26
C LYS A 50 -6.52 -9.97 18.75
N TYR A 51 -7.40 -10.86 18.28
CA TYR A 51 -7.83 -10.95 16.88
C TYR A 51 -9.24 -10.38 16.63
N PHE A 52 -9.84 -9.79 17.66
CA PHE A 52 -11.20 -9.24 17.66
C PHE A 52 -11.21 -7.82 18.23
N LEU A 53 -12.27 -7.08 17.93
CA LEU A 53 -12.57 -5.78 18.52
C LEU A 53 -13.54 -5.93 19.69
N GLU A 54 -13.43 -5.05 20.68
CA GLU A 54 -14.31 -5.02 21.87
C GLU A 54 -15.41 -3.95 21.77
N SER A 55 -15.47 -3.24 20.65
CA SER A 55 -16.45 -2.18 20.38
C SER A 55 -17.03 -2.35 18.98
N ASN A 56 -18.34 -2.16 18.85
CA ASN A 56 -19.04 -2.09 17.56
C ASN A 56 -19.75 -0.74 17.40
N PRO A 57 -19.03 0.31 16.95
CA PRO A 57 -19.64 1.60 16.66
C PRO A 57 -20.70 1.49 15.55
N PRO A 58 -21.84 2.21 15.62
CA PRO A 58 -22.95 2.05 14.68
C PRO A 58 -22.63 2.31 13.20
N TRP A 59 -21.52 2.99 12.89
CA TRP A 59 -21.10 3.26 11.51
C TRP A 59 -20.18 2.16 10.94
N LEU A 60 -19.66 1.25 11.78
CA LEU A 60 -18.86 0.10 11.36
C LEU A 60 -19.75 -1.13 11.16
N ASN A 61 -20.57 -1.08 10.11
CA ASN A 61 -21.62 -2.07 9.85
C ASN A 61 -21.12 -3.47 9.44
N GLU A 62 -19.81 -3.64 9.23
CA GLU A 62 -19.22 -4.89 8.72
C GLU A 62 -18.39 -5.61 9.81
N LEU A 63 -18.84 -5.50 11.05
CA LEU A 63 -18.30 -6.24 12.19
C LEU A 63 -19.19 -7.45 12.52
N ILE A 64 -18.60 -8.63 12.55
CA ILE A 64 -19.32 -9.88 12.86
C ILE A 64 -19.27 -10.13 14.36
N PRO A 65 -20.41 -10.19 15.08
CA PRO A 65 -20.42 -10.60 16.47
C PRO A 65 -20.00 -12.08 16.59
N ILE A 66 -18.98 -12.36 17.38
CA ILE A 66 -18.45 -13.73 17.58
C ILE A 66 -18.67 -14.26 19.00
N SER A 67 -18.80 -13.36 19.98
CA SER A 67 -19.20 -13.69 21.36
C SER A 67 -19.63 -12.40 22.06
N ASN A 68 -20.13 -12.51 23.29
CA ASN A 68 -20.51 -11.35 24.11
C ASN A 68 -19.41 -10.28 24.13
N GLY A 69 -19.70 -9.12 23.53
CA GLY A 69 -18.80 -7.98 23.45
C GLY A 69 -17.58 -8.11 22.52
N LYS A 70 -17.50 -9.16 21.68
CA LYS A 70 -16.38 -9.38 20.75
C LYS A 70 -16.84 -9.41 19.30
N PHE A 71 -16.13 -8.70 18.44
CA PHE A 71 -16.47 -8.51 17.04
C PHE A 71 -15.28 -8.83 16.14
N ALA A 72 -15.45 -9.74 15.19
CA ALA A 72 -14.47 -10.02 14.15
C ALA A 72 -14.57 -9.02 13.01
N VAL A 73 -13.43 -8.62 12.47
CA VAL A 73 -13.34 -7.81 11.26
C VAL A 73 -13.44 -8.74 10.05
N VAL A 74 -14.36 -8.48 9.13
CA VAL A 74 -14.57 -9.31 7.92
C VAL A 74 -13.43 -9.22 6.91
N TYR A 75 -12.67 -8.14 6.97
CA TYR A 75 -11.60 -7.84 6.03
C TYR A 75 -10.36 -8.66 6.32
N SER A 76 -9.66 -9.03 5.24
CA SER A 76 -8.39 -9.73 5.33
C SER A 76 -7.34 -8.90 6.10
N PRO A 77 -6.53 -9.52 6.97
CA PRO A 77 -5.76 -8.81 7.99
C PRO A 77 -4.48 -8.13 7.48
N GLY A 78 -4.10 -8.36 6.22
CA GLY A 78 -2.85 -7.88 5.62
C GLY A 78 -2.56 -6.39 5.83
N PRO A 79 -3.52 -5.47 5.60
CA PRO A 79 -3.29 -4.05 5.81
C PRO A 79 -3.12 -3.68 7.28
N ALA A 80 -3.81 -4.37 8.19
CA ALA A 80 -3.62 -4.19 9.63
C ALA A 80 -2.23 -4.68 10.10
N ILE A 81 -1.74 -5.78 9.52
CA ILE A 81 -0.36 -6.28 9.75
C ILE A 81 0.66 -5.27 9.23
N ALA A 82 0.50 -4.78 7.99
CA ALA A 82 1.38 -3.77 7.41
C ALA A 82 1.41 -2.45 8.21
N MET A 83 0.35 -2.18 8.96
CA MET A 83 0.20 -0.99 9.78
C MET A 83 0.82 -1.10 11.20
N LEU A 84 1.17 -2.30 11.65
CA LEU A 84 1.76 -2.55 12.97
C LEU A 84 2.92 -1.61 13.33
N PRO A 85 3.95 -1.39 12.48
CA PRO A 85 5.06 -0.51 12.87
C PRO A 85 4.61 0.93 13.13
N PHE A 86 3.58 1.41 12.43
CA PHE A 86 3.07 2.77 12.61
C PHE A 86 2.23 2.87 13.88
N VAL A 87 1.34 1.91 14.11
CA VAL A 87 0.50 1.87 15.32
C VAL A 87 1.35 1.61 16.57
N LEU A 88 2.47 0.90 16.46
CA LEU A 88 3.40 0.74 17.57
C LEU A 88 3.99 2.08 18.03
N VAL A 89 4.25 3.01 17.10
CA VAL A 89 4.87 4.31 17.38
C VAL A 89 3.82 5.38 17.75
N PHE A 90 2.71 5.43 17.01
CA PHE A 90 1.71 6.50 17.10
C PHE A 90 0.43 6.06 17.83
N GLY A 91 0.29 4.77 18.14
CA GLY A 91 -0.91 4.21 18.74
C GLY A 91 -2.13 4.34 17.84
N ARG A 92 -3.30 4.48 18.48
CA ARG A 92 -4.60 4.64 17.79
C ARG A 92 -4.73 5.98 17.03
N SER A 93 -3.83 6.93 17.25
CA SER A 93 -3.85 8.21 16.54
C SER A 93 -3.36 8.10 15.09
N PHE A 94 -2.75 6.96 14.71
CA PHE A 94 -2.35 6.74 13.33
C PHE A 94 -3.56 6.52 12.42
N GLU A 95 -3.81 7.50 11.55
CA GLU A 95 -4.85 7.39 10.54
C GLU A 95 -4.39 6.47 9.42
N GLN A 96 -5.12 5.37 9.19
CA GLN A 96 -4.83 4.40 8.13
C GLN A 96 -4.77 5.02 6.72
N GLN A 97 -5.32 6.21 6.55
CA GLN A 97 -5.26 7.00 5.32
C GLN A 97 -3.83 7.35 4.92
N PHE A 98 -2.97 7.69 5.88
CA PHE A 98 -1.55 7.92 5.60
C PHE A 98 -0.87 6.68 5.03
N LEU A 99 -1.18 5.51 5.59
CA LEU A 99 -0.66 4.25 5.06
C LEU A 99 -1.13 4.01 3.63
N SER A 100 -2.41 4.25 3.33
CA SER A 100 -2.96 4.14 1.98
C SER A 100 -2.22 5.03 0.98
N GLN A 101 -1.97 6.29 1.36
CA GLN A 101 -1.25 7.24 0.51
C GLN A 101 0.20 6.83 0.27
N ILE A 102 0.91 6.43 1.33
CA ILE A 102 2.29 5.94 1.25
C ILE A 102 2.36 4.72 0.33
N MET A 103 1.46 3.75 0.51
CA MET A 103 1.42 2.53 -0.29
C MET A 103 1.12 2.81 -1.76
N GLY A 104 0.19 3.73 -2.06
CA GLY A 104 -0.11 4.16 -3.42
C GLY A 104 1.10 4.80 -4.12
N VAL A 105 1.82 5.68 -3.42
CA VAL A 105 3.04 6.31 -3.94
C VAL A 105 4.14 5.29 -4.21
N ILE A 106 4.35 4.35 -3.28
CA ILE A 106 5.34 3.28 -3.47
C ILE A 106 4.94 2.40 -4.65
N ALA A 107 3.66 2.07 -4.82
CA ALA A 107 3.19 1.27 -5.95
C ALA A 107 3.48 1.99 -7.29
N ALA A 108 3.17 3.29 -7.39
CA ALA A 108 3.49 4.09 -8.58
C ALA A 108 5.00 4.13 -8.87
N TYR A 109 5.82 4.29 -7.83
CA TYR A 109 7.28 4.24 -7.92
C TYR A 109 7.77 2.89 -8.46
N VAL A 110 7.24 1.77 -7.94
CA VAL A 110 7.59 0.41 -8.37
C VAL A 110 7.25 0.21 -9.85
N TRP A 111 6.07 0.64 -10.32
CA TRP A 111 5.70 0.56 -11.73
C TRP A 111 6.63 1.37 -12.64
N GLY A 112 7.03 2.57 -12.20
CA GLY A 112 8.11 3.32 -12.85
C GLY A 112 9.38 2.46 -12.98
N LEU A 113 9.85 1.87 -11.88
CA LEU A 113 11.06 1.03 -11.90
C LEU A 113 10.94 -0.20 -12.82
N ILE A 114 9.78 -0.88 -12.85
CA ILE A 114 9.52 -2.02 -13.74
C ILE A 114 9.73 -1.59 -15.20
N VAL A 115 9.09 -0.50 -15.62
CA VAL A 115 9.19 -0.02 -17.01
C VAL A 115 10.59 0.48 -17.35
N TYR A 116 11.26 1.17 -16.43
CA TYR A 116 12.65 1.59 -16.65
C TYR A 116 13.56 0.39 -16.88
N LYS A 117 13.45 -0.67 -16.08
CA LYS A 117 14.28 -1.87 -16.25
C LYS A 117 13.99 -2.61 -17.56
N LYS A 118 12.75 -2.61 -18.03
CA LYS A 118 12.37 -3.30 -19.27
C LYS A 118 12.76 -2.51 -20.54
N THR A 119 12.69 -1.19 -20.50
CA THR A 119 12.81 -0.33 -21.70
C THR A 119 14.08 0.52 -21.72
N ASN A 120 14.77 0.66 -20.58
CA ASN A 120 15.84 1.63 -20.33
C ASN A 120 15.45 3.10 -20.63
N SER A 121 14.14 3.38 -20.79
CA SER A 121 13.61 4.68 -21.13
C SER A 121 13.13 5.41 -19.88
N LYS A 122 13.78 6.53 -19.56
CA LYS A 122 13.39 7.42 -18.46
C LYS A 122 12.01 8.03 -18.69
N ILE A 123 11.70 8.37 -19.94
CA ILE A 123 10.42 8.97 -20.33
C ILE A 123 9.29 7.95 -20.15
N SER A 124 9.46 6.73 -20.64
CA SER A 124 8.45 5.66 -20.47
C SER A 124 8.22 5.33 -19.00
N SER A 125 9.30 5.33 -18.21
CA SER A 125 9.22 5.11 -16.77
C SER A 125 8.49 6.24 -16.03
N LEU A 126 8.73 7.50 -16.42
CA LEU A 126 8.01 8.66 -15.89
C LEU A 126 6.53 8.58 -16.22
N TRP A 127 6.19 8.27 -17.47
CA TRP A 127 4.81 8.07 -17.88
C TRP A 127 4.13 6.96 -17.09
N MET A 128 4.81 5.83 -16.89
CA MET A 128 4.25 4.75 -16.10
C MET A 128 4.03 5.14 -14.64
N PHE A 129 4.95 5.88 -14.03
CA PHE A 129 4.78 6.42 -12.69
C PHE A 129 3.53 7.30 -12.59
N ILE A 130 3.34 8.22 -13.54
CA ILE A 130 2.19 9.13 -13.58
C ILE A 130 0.89 8.36 -13.79
N VAL A 131 0.85 7.43 -14.75
CA VAL A 131 -0.35 6.65 -15.07
C VAL A 131 -0.72 5.70 -13.91
N ALA A 132 0.28 5.08 -13.26
CA ALA A 132 0.06 4.23 -12.09
C ALA A 132 -0.48 5.04 -10.89
N GLY A 133 0.03 6.25 -10.67
CA GLY A 133 -0.34 7.09 -9.52
C GLY A 133 -1.58 7.95 -9.70
N LEU A 134 -1.82 8.49 -10.90
CA LEU A 134 -2.86 9.49 -11.19
C LEU A 134 -3.78 9.08 -12.35
N GLY A 135 -3.35 8.17 -13.22
CA GLY A 135 -4.09 7.80 -14.43
C GLY A 135 -5.20 6.77 -14.21
N ASN A 136 -5.47 6.36 -12.97
CA ASN A 136 -6.47 5.32 -12.68
C ASN A 136 -7.06 5.47 -11.26
N ILE A 137 -7.98 4.57 -10.90
CA ILE A 137 -8.71 4.58 -9.63
C ILE A 137 -7.81 4.50 -8.38
N ALA A 138 -6.56 4.03 -8.51
CA ALA A 138 -5.58 3.99 -7.44
C ALA A 138 -5.36 5.37 -6.82
N TRP A 139 -5.49 6.46 -7.57
CA TRP A 139 -5.44 7.81 -7.00
C TRP A 139 -6.53 8.00 -5.93
N TYR A 140 -7.79 7.78 -6.29
CA TYR A 140 -8.92 7.95 -5.38
C TYR A 140 -8.78 7.04 -4.15
N MET A 141 -8.44 5.76 -4.36
CA MET A 141 -8.30 4.80 -3.28
C MET A 141 -7.13 5.16 -2.34
N SER A 142 -5.99 5.56 -2.89
CA SER A 142 -4.84 6.02 -2.12
C SER A 142 -5.19 7.26 -1.30
N SER A 143 -5.93 8.21 -1.90
CA SER A 143 -6.33 9.44 -1.24
C SER A 143 -7.37 9.23 -0.15
N ASN A 144 -8.35 8.34 -0.33
CA ASN A 144 -9.47 8.15 0.60
C ASN A 144 -9.11 7.25 1.79
N GLY A 145 -8.41 6.13 1.57
CA GLY A 145 -7.88 5.29 2.64
C GLY A 145 -8.88 4.62 3.57
N SER A 146 -10.18 4.57 3.24
CA SER A 146 -11.16 3.71 3.91
C SER A 146 -10.74 2.24 3.88
N VAL A 147 -11.38 1.39 4.67
CA VAL A 147 -11.07 -0.05 4.73
C VAL A 147 -11.07 -0.74 3.36
N TRP A 148 -12.04 -0.42 2.49
CA TRP A 148 -12.09 -0.98 1.14
C TRP A 148 -10.88 -0.52 0.33
N ASN A 149 -10.56 0.77 0.41
CA ASN A 149 -9.52 1.40 -0.39
C ASN A 149 -8.12 1.00 0.07
N LEU A 150 -7.84 1.03 1.36
CA LEU A 150 -6.56 0.58 1.91
C LEU A 150 -6.34 -0.92 1.64
N GLY A 151 -7.39 -1.75 1.74
CA GLY A 151 -7.30 -3.16 1.36
C GLY A 151 -6.89 -3.33 -0.11
N GLN A 152 -7.49 -2.57 -1.02
CA GLN A 152 -7.16 -2.63 -2.45
C GLN A 152 -5.76 -2.08 -2.76
N ILE A 153 -5.37 -0.97 -2.14
CA ILE A 153 -4.05 -0.35 -2.35
C ILE A 153 -2.92 -1.20 -1.76
N SER A 154 -3.13 -1.83 -0.60
CA SER A 154 -2.18 -2.79 -0.04
C SER A 154 -1.97 -3.96 -1.00
N ALA A 155 -3.06 -4.55 -1.50
CA ALA A 155 -3.01 -5.61 -2.49
C ALA A 155 -2.29 -5.16 -3.77
N TYR A 156 -2.60 -3.96 -4.28
CA TYR A 156 -1.94 -3.39 -5.46
C TYR A 156 -0.44 -3.22 -5.26
N LEU A 157 0.01 -2.68 -4.11
CA LEU A 157 1.42 -2.53 -3.79
C LEU A 157 2.14 -3.88 -3.72
N PHE A 158 1.64 -4.82 -2.90
CA PHE A 158 2.33 -6.10 -2.70
C PHE A 158 2.37 -6.93 -3.98
N THR A 159 1.31 -6.88 -4.79
CA THR A 159 1.27 -7.47 -6.13
C THR A 159 2.32 -6.84 -7.05
N SER A 160 2.42 -5.50 -7.07
CA SER A 160 3.40 -4.77 -7.88
C SER A 160 4.83 -5.08 -7.47
N LEU A 161 5.09 -5.18 -6.16
CA LEU A 161 6.39 -5.61 -5.62
C LEU A 161 6.70 -7.07 -5.98
N ALA A 162 5.71 -7.97 -5.93
CA ALA A 162 5.89 -9.37 -6.31
C ALA A 162 6.26 -9.49 -7.80
N ILE A 163 5.58 -8.74 -8.68
CA ILE A 163 5.92 -8.67 -10.12
C ILE A 163 7.34 -8.10 -10.29
N TYR A 164 7.67 -7.00 -9.61
CA TYR A 164 9.01 -6.43 -9.68
C TYR A 164 10.08 -7.43 -9.23
N GLU A 165 9.84 -8.18 -8.15
CA GLU A 165 10.78 -9.16 -7.64
C GLU A 165 10.94 -10.36 -8.59
N ALA A 166 9.83 -10.88 -9.13
CA ALA A 166 9.81 -11.99 -10.10
C ALA A 166 10.54 -11.66 -11.41
N LEU A 167 10.44 -10.42 -11.89
CA LEU A 167 11.13 -9.98 -13.10
C LEU A 167 12.63 -9.69 -12.90
N ASN A 168 13.10 -9.62 -11.64
CA ASN A 168 14.43 -9.10 -11.33
C ASN A 168 15.27 -10.04 -10.49
N ASN A 169 15.15 -9.97 -9.17
CA ASN A 169 16.08 -10.66 -8.27
C ASN A 169 15.64 -12.10 -7.99
N LYS A 170 14.36 -12.43 -8.25
CA LYS A 170 13.80 -13.78 -8.14
C LYS A 170 14.06 -14.45 -6.78
N ARG A 171 14.11 -13.67 -5.69
CA ARG A 171 14.36 -14.23 -4.35
C ARG A 171 13.09 -14.96 -3.88
N PRO A 172 13.09 -16.30 -3.77
CA PRO A 172 11.87 -17.07 -3.60
C PRO A 172 11.16 -16.75 -2.28
N PHE A 173 11.93 -16.57 -1.20
CA PHE A 173 11.37 -16.24 0.11
C PHE A 173 10.65 -14.89 0.14
N LEU A 174 11.29 -13.84 -0.40
CA LEU A 174 10.66 -12.51 -0.47
C LEU A 174 9.44 -12.53 -1.38
N LEU A 175 9.53 -13.22 -2.52
CA LEU A 175 8.42 -13.36 -3.45
C LEU A 175 7.20 -14.01 -2.79
N GLN A 176 7.39 -15.09 -2.02
CA GLN A 176 6.32 -15.74 -1.26
C GLN A 176 5.71 -14.82 -0.20
N ILE A 177 6.53 -14.05 0.52
CA ILE A 177 6.03 -13.04 1.47
C ILE A 177 5.17 -11.99 0.76
N LEU A 178 5.62 -11.48 -0.38
CA LEU A 178 4.90 -10.46 -1.13
C LEU A 178 3.57 -10.99 -1.68
N VAL A 179 3.57 -12.20 -2.24
CA VAL A 179 2.33 -12.88 -2.69
C VAL A 179 1.39 -13.15 -1.51
N GLY A 180 1.92 -13.63 -0.40
CA GLY A 180 1.15 -13.85 0.83
C GLY A 180 0.54 -12.57 1.38
N MET A 181 1.29 -11.47 1.41
CA MET A 181 0.79 -10.16 1.85
C MET A 181 -0.25 -9.58 0.88
N ALA A 182 -0.11 -9.82 -0.42
CA ALA A 182 -1.13 -9.47 -1.41
C ALA A 182 -2.43 -10.26 -1.14
N PHE A 183 -2.32 -11.57 -0.92
CA PHE A 183 -3.44 -12.45 -0.59
C PHE A 183 -4.14 -12.03 0.71
N LEU A 184 -3.36 -11.75 1.75
CA LEU A 184 -3.86 -11.26 3.04
C LEU A 184 -4.44 -9.84 2.95
N SER A 185 -4.18 -9.11 1.87
CA SER A 185 -4.82 -7.80 1.61
C SER A 185 -6.12 -7.95 0.82
N ARG A 186 -6.12 -8.84 -0.19
CA ARG A 186 -7.28 -9.19 -0.99
C ARG A 186 -7.16 -10.65 -1.47
N PRO A 187 -8.06 -11.57 -1.07
CA PRO A 187 -7.92 -13.00 -1.37
C PRO A 187 -7.87 -13.34 -2.86
N HIS A 188 -8.54 -12.55 -3.72
CA HIS A 188 -8.54 -12.76 -5.16
C HIS A 188 -7.16 -12.54 -5.82
N THR A 189 -6.19 -11.91 -5.14
CA THR A 189 -4.83 -11.76 -5.68
C THR A 189 -4.09 -13.08 -5.80
N ILE A 190 -4.59 -14.18 -5.19
CA ILE A 190 -4.01 -15.52 -5.33
C ILE A 190 -3.84 -15.94 -6.80
N PHE A 191 -4.69 -15.44 -7.69
CA PHE A 191 -4.61 -15.73 -9.12
C PHE A 191 -3.38 -15.17 -9.83
N ILE A 192 -2.51 -14.40 -9.15
CA ILE A 192 -1.23 -13.99 -9.73
C ILE A 192 -0.18 -15.11 -9.72
N ILE A 193 -0.36 -16.16 -8.91
CA ILE A 193 0.63 -17.25 -8.77
C ILE A 193 1.07 -17.85 -10.12
N PRO A 194 0.17 -18.21 -11.05
CA PRO A 194 0.59 -18.76 -12.34
C PRO A 194 1.46 -17.80 -13.16
N VAL A 195 1.19 -16.49 -13.08
CA VAL A 195 1.97 -15.46 -13.80
C VAL A 195 3.37 -15.29 -13.20
N ILE A 196 3.52 -15.51 -11.90
CA ILE A 196 4.80 -15.39 -11.20
C ILE A 196 5.68 -16.63 -11.37
N LEU A 197 5.05 -17.81 -11.51
CA LEU A 197 5.76 -19.08 -11.68
C LEU A 197 6.19 -19.37 -13.13
N TYR A 198 5.65 -18.65 -14.10
CA TYR A 198 6.01 -18.72 -15.51
C TYR A 198 7.27 -17.90 -15.83
#